data_AF-A0A8T5NLB4-F1
#
_entry.id   AF-A0A8T5NLB4-F1
#
_cell.length_a   1.000
_cell.length_b   1.000
_cell.length_c   1.000
_cell.angle_alpha   90.00
_cell.angle_beta   90.00
_cell.angle_gamma   90.00
#
_symmetry.space_group_name_H-M   'P 1'
#
loop_
_entity.id
_entity.type
_entity.pdbx_description
1 polymer ?
#
loop_
_entity_poly.entity_id
_entity_poly.type
_entity_poly.pdbx_seq_one_letter_code
_entity_poly.pdbx_strand_id
1 'polypeptide(L)'
;MENEINIFLSTCSVIIGFIGFFFVLKIWLVWKRLDKNVLKARVFLDPNFLIRNWLFIFIAGAFIVIRRILHLFDLLELPKPSVEMTIIFDLMGMAVVVLLVILAYYWYKLVHSALEHNVRKDVPYLHK
;
A
#
# COMPACT_ATOMS: atom_id res chain seq x y z
N MET A 1 16.12 26.13 -2.99
CA MET A 1 15.56 25.54 -1.76
C MET A 1 14.20 24.87 -1.99
N GLU A 2 13.11 25.58 -2.32
CA GLU A 2 11.78 24.96 -2.50
C GLU A 2 11.75 23.87 -3.59
N ASN A 3 12.34 24.14 -4.76
CA ASN A 3 12.47 23.14 -5.82
C ASN A 3 13.32 21.93 -5.41
N GLU A 4 14.36 22.13 -4.58
CA GLU A 4 15.25 21.03 -4.16
C GLU A 4 14.54 20.09 -3.19
N ILE A 5 13.74 20.64 -2.26
CA ILE A 5 12.91 19.86 -1.34
C ILE A 5 11.88 19.05 -2.13
N ASN A 6 11.18 19.68 -3.08
CA ASN A 6 10.16 18.98 -3.88
C ASN A 6 10.76 17.87 -4.75
N ILE A 7 11.94 18.10 -5.35
CA ILE A 7 12.67 17.08 -6.10
C ILE A 7 13.09 15.93 -5.17
N PHE A 8 13.57 16.23 -3.98
CA PHE A 8 13.97 15.23 -3.00
C PHE A 8 12.77 14.36 -2.55
N LEU A 9 11.66 14.98 -2.15
CA LEU A 9 10.45 14.26 -1.73
C LEU A 9 9.88 13.41 -2.88
N SER A 10 9.86 13.95 -4.10
CA SER A 10 9.42 13.21 -5.29
C SER A 10 10.31 11.99 -5.55
N THR A 11 11.64 12.16 -5.45
CA THR A 11 12.61 11.06 -5.63
C THR A 11 12.40 9.96 -4.59
N CYS A 12 12.25 10.33 -3.31
CA CYS A 12 11.92 9.38 -2.25
C CYS A 12 10.61 8.63 -2.54
N SER A 13 9.57 9.36 -2.96
CA SER A 13 8.27 8.76 -3.31
C SER A 13 8.39 7.75 -4.45
N VAL A 14 9.20 8.03 -5.47
CA VAL A 14 9.44 7.12 -6.60
C VAL A 14 10.14 5.84 -6.12
N ILE A 15 11.19 5.98 -5.31
CA ILE A 15 11.93 4.83 -4.75
C ILE A 15 10.99 3.94 -3.92
N ILE A 16 10.20 4.54 -3.02
CA ILE A 16 9.22 3.82 -2.21
C ILE A 16 8.17 3.16 -3.11
N GLY A 17 7.70 3.85 -4.14
CA GLY A 17 6.77 3.30 -5.13
C GLY A 17 7.30 2.01 -5.79
N PHE A 18 8.58 1.98 -6.17
CA PHE A 18 9.21 0.76 -6.72
C PHE A 18 9.26 -0.39 -5.71
N ILE A 19 9.49 -0.10 -4.42
CA ILE A 19 9.44 -1.12 -3.36
C ILE A 19 8.02 -1.71 -3.25
N GLY A 20 6.99 -0.85 -3.27
CA GLY A 20 5.59 -1.29 -3.30
C GLY A 20 5.28 -2.16 -4.51
N PHE A 21 5.72 -1.72 -5.69
CA PHE A 21 5.54 -2.45 -6.94
C PHE A 21 6.20 -3.83 -6.91
N PHE A 22 7.40 -3.93 -6.34
CA PHE A 22 8.07 -5.22 -6.14
C PHE A 22 7.24 -6.17 -5.28
N PHE A 23 6.64 -5.70 -4.18
CA PHE A 23 5.75 -6.54 -3.36
C PHE A 23 4.51 -7.00 -4.15
N VAL A 24 3.88 -6.10 -4.90
CA VAL A 24 2.71 -6.43 -5.72
C VAL A 24 3.05 -7.49 -6.78
N LEU A 25 4.20 -7.37 -7.45
CA LEU A 25 4.66 -8.38 -8.42
C LEU A 25 4.90 -9.74 -7.76
N LYS A 26 5.53 -9.77 -6.58
CA LYS A 26 5.73 -11.00 -5.81
C LYS A 26 4.40 -11.64 -5.43
N ILE A 27 3.45 -10.85 -4.94
CA ILE A 27 2.10 -11.32 -4.64
C ILE A 27 1.45 -11.89 -5.89
N TRP A 28 1.49 -11.17 -7.01
CA TRP A 28 0.85 -11.58 -8.28
C TRP A 28 1.35 -12.92 -8.80
N LEU A 29 2.67 -13.16 -8.76
CA LEU A 29 3.27 -14.42 -9.20
C LEU A 29 2.82 -15.60 -8.34
N VAL A 30 2.73 -15.38 -7.02
CA VAL A 30 2.32 -16.42 -6.07
C VAL A 30 0.81 -16.63 -6.08
N TRP A 31 0.03 -15.59 -6.37
CA TRP A 31 -1.43 -15.60 -6.38
C TRP A 31 -2.03 -16.68 -7.29
N LYS A 32 -1.37 -16.97 -8.43
CA LYS A 32 -1.80 -18.01 -9.36
C LYS A 32 -1.67 -19.44 -8.80
N ARG A 33 -0.79 -19.65 -7.81
CA ARG A 33 -0.49 -20.97 -7.22
C ARG A 33 -1.23 -21.20 -5.91
N LEU A 34 -1.89 -20.17 -5.37
CA LEU A 34 -2.48 -20.21 -4.04
C LEU A 34 -3.98 -20.53 -4.13
N ASP A 35 -4.45 -21.45 -3.29
CA ASP A 35 -5.87 -21.70 -3.14
C ASP A 35 -6.57 -20.46 -2.54
N LYS A 36 -7.44 -19.86 -3.35
CA LYS A 36 -8.21 -18.66 -3.00
C LYS A 36 -9.09 -18.89 -1.77
N ASN A 37 -9.56 -20.11 -1.53
CA ASN A 37 -10.39 -20.44 -0.37
C ASN A 37 -9.58 -20.39 0.93
N VAL A 38 -8.35 -20.92 0.91
CA VAL A 38 -7.43 -20.86 2.06
C VAL A 38 -7.03 -19.42 2.36
N LEU A 39 -6.73 -18.63 1.32
CA LEU A 39 -6.40 -17.22 1.50
C LEU A 39 -7.58 -16.43 2.07
N LYS A 40 -8.78 -16.62 1.50
CA LYS A 40 -10.01 -16.01 1.98
C LYS A 40 -10.24 -16.34 3.46
N ALA A 41 -10.14 -17.60 3.84
CA ALA A 41 -10.28 -18.02 5.23
C ALA A 41 -9.29 -17.29 6.15
N ARG A 42 -8.01 -17.18 5.78
CA ARG A 42 -7.01 -16.46 6.59
C ARG A 42 -7.30 -14.98 6.73
N VAL A 43 -7.69 -14.32 5.63
CA VAL A 43 -8.04 -12.89 5.65
C VAL A 43 -9.23 -12.63 6.59
N PHE A 44 -10.25 -13.51 6.58
CA PHE A 44 -11.43 -13.36 7.44
C PHE A 44 -11.21 -13.82 8.88
N LEU A 45 -10.31 -14.80 9.11
CA LEU A 45 -9.98 -15.30 10.45
C LEU A 45 -9.06 -14.36 11.24
N ASP A 46 -8.34 -13.46 10.57
CA ASP A 46 -7.52 -12.44 11.22
C ASP A 46 -8.26 -11.08 11.23
N PRO A 47 -9.04 -10.78 12.28
CA PRO A 47 -9.76 -9.50 12.37
C PRO A 47 -8.81 -8.30 12.44
N ASN A 48 -7.60 -8.47 12.98
CA ASN A 48 -6.61 -7.40 13.05
C ASN A 48 -6.09 -7.04 11.65
N PHE A 49 -5.88 -8.04 10.79
CA PHE A 49 -5.52 -7.81 9.40
C PHE A 49 -6.61 -7.02 8.67
N LEU A 50 -7.88 -7.41 8.85
CA LEU A 50 -9.01 -6.76 8.19
C LEU A 50 -9.12 -5.29 8.60
N ILE A 51 -9.06 -5.00 9.91
CA ILE A 51 -9.13 -3.64 10.45
C ILE A 51 -7.97 -2.78 9.94
N ARG A 52 -6.73 -3.29 10.01
CA ARG A 52 -5.54 -2.57 9.51
C ARG A 52 -5.64 -2.28 8.02
N ASN A 53 -6.05 -3.27 7.23
CA ASN A 53 -6.23 -3.12 5.78
C ASN A 53 -7.24 -2.03 5.47
N TRP A 54 -8.40 -2.07 6.13
CA TRP A 54 -9.43 -1.03 5.98
C TRP A 54 -8.94 0.35 6.38
N LEU A 55 -8.24 0.47 7.51
CA LEU A 55 -7.71 1.73 8.00
C LEU A 55 -6.70 2.33 7.03
N PHE A 56 -5.77 1.53 6.50
CA PHE A 56 -4.79 2.02 5.51
C PHE A 56 -5.46 2.48 4.22
N ILE A 57 -6.42 1.72 3.69
CA ILE A 57 -7.17 2.11 2.49
C ILE A 57 -7.98 3.38 2.74
N PHE A 58 -8.63 3.49 3.89
CA PHE A 58 -9.46 4.64 4.23
C PHE A 58 -8.62 5.91 4.37
N ILE A 59 -7.50 5.86 5.09
CA ILE A 59 -6.61 7.02 5.25
C ILE A 59 -5.98 7.42 3.91
N ALA A 60 -5.49 6.45 3.13
CA ALA A 60 -4.93 6.72 1.81
C ALA A 60 -5.99 7.35 0.89
N GLY A 61 -7.21 6.82 0.90
CA GLY A 61 -8.35 7.36 0.16
C GLY A 61 -8.70 8.79 0.57
N ALA A 62 -8.76 9.06 1.87
CA ALA A 62 -9.03 10.41 2.40
C ALA A 62 -7.97 11.42 1.93
N PHE A 63 -6.68 11.06 1.99
CA PHE A 63 -5.61 11.92 1.50
C PHE A 63 -5.67 12.16 0.00
N ILE A 64 -6.01 11.14 -0.80
CA ILE A 64 -6.23 11.30 -2.23
C ILE A 64 -7.39 12.27 -2.51
N VAL A 65 -8.52 12.14 -1.81
CA VAL A 65 -9.68 13.03 -1.97
C VAL A 65 -9.32 14.47 -1.62
N ILE A 66 -8.66 14.70 -0.48
CA ILE A 66 -8.22 16.05 -0.08
C ILE A 66 -7.32 16.67 -1.17
N ARG A 67 -6.34 15.91 -1.68
CA ARG A 67 -5.45 16.38 -2.74
C ARG A 67 -6.21 16.70 -4.04
N ARG A 68 -7.25 15.92 -4.37
CA ARG A 68 -8.09 16.17 -5.55
C ARG A 68 -8.98 17.41 -5.41
N ILE A 69 -9.50 17.69 -4.22
CA ILE A 69 -10.28 18.90 -3.95
C ILE A 69 -9.42 20.15 -4.19
N LEU A 70 -8.15 20.12 -3.82
CA LEU A 70 -7.25 21.26 -4.03
C LEU A 70 -6.87 21.44 -5.48
N HIS A 71 -6.58 20.34 -6.19
CA HIS A 71 -6.40 20.41 -7.64
C HIS A 71 -7.66 20.94 -8.34
N LEU A 72 -8.85 20.70 -7.79
CA LEU A 72 -10.09 21.31 -8.29
C LEU A 72 -10.13 22.81 -8.01
N PHE A 73 -9.64 23.28 -6.86
CA PHE A 73 -9.52 24.72 -6.58
C PHE A 73 -8.58 25.43 -7.55
N ASP A 74 -7.45 24.80 -7.89
CA ASP A 74 -6.53 25.33 -8.91
C ASP A 74 -7.20 25.45 -10.28
N LEU A 75 -8.04 24.46 -10.66
CA LEU A 75 -8.80 24.48 -11.91
C LEU A 75 -9.92 25.53 -11.92
N LEU A 76 -10.46 25.87 -10.76
CA LEU A 76 -11.51 26.87 -10.59
C LEU A 76 -10.95 28.29 -10.40
N GLU A 77 -9.64 28.49 -10.56
CA GLU A 77 -8.95 29.77 -10.35
C GLU A 77 -9.20 30.38 -8.96
N LEU A 78 -9.45 29.53 -7.96
CA LEU A 78 -9.59 29.95 -6.57
C LEU A 78 -8.22 30.36 -5.99
N PRO A 79 -8.18 31.11 -4.88
CA PRO A 79 -6.94 31.56 -4.27
C PRO A 79 -5.97 30.37 -4.05
N LYS A 80 -4.78 30.50 -4.64
CA LYS A 80 -3.77 29.44 -4.57
C LYS A 80 -3.36 29.18 -3.12
N PRO A 81 -3.13 27.92 -2.74
CA PRO A 81 -2.62 27.59 -1.42
C PRO A 81 -1.26 28.27 -1.19
N SER A 82 -1.03 28.69 0.06
CA SER A 82 0.27 29.21 0.48
C SER A 82 1.38 28.16 0.33
N VAL A 83 2.63 28.59 0.20
CA VAL A 83 3.82 27.70 0.08
C VAL A 83 3.85 26.60 1.16
N GLU A 84 3.51 26.94 2.41
CA GLU A 84 3.46 25.97 3.52
C GLU A 84 2.44 24.85 3.29
N MET A 85 1.28 25.19 2.71
CA MET A 85 0.25 24.20 2.39
C MET A 85 0.71 23.26 1.26
N THR A 86 1.44 23.77 0.27
CA THR A 86 2.01 22.94 -0.82
C THR A 86 2.92 21.84 -0.27
N ILE A 87 3.80 22.18 0.67
CA ILE A 87 4.69 21.20 1.32
C ILE A 87 3.90 20.14 2.08
N ILE A 88 2.86 20.54 2.82
CA ILE A 88 1.96 19.62 3.53
C ILE A 88 1.30 18.65 2.55
N PHE A 89 0.87 19.11 1.38
CA PHE A 89 0.24 18.25 0.38
C PHE A 89 1.21 17.28 -0.28
N ASP A 90 2.46 17.68 -0.51
CA ASP A 90 3.50 16.78 -1.00
C ASP A 90 3.83 15.71 0.04
N LEU A 91 3.88 16.07 1.33
CA LEU A 91 4.01 15.12 2.43
C LEU A 91 2.81 14.16 2.51
N MET A 92 1.59 14.65 2.32
CA MET A 92 0.39 13.80 2.23
C MET A 92 0.49 12.82 1.05
N GLY A 93 0.97 13.29 -0.10
CA GLY A 93 1.23 12.44 -1.27
C GLY A 93 2.20 11.32 -0.97
N MET A 94 3.33 11.62 -0.31
CA MET A 94 4.27 10.60 0.15
C MET A 94 3.66 9.65 1.17
N ALA A 95 2.87 10.17 2.12
CA ALA A 95 2.19 9.36 3.13
C ALA A 95 1.26 8.33 2.47
N VAL A 96 0.51 8.71 1.42
CA VAL A 96 -0.31 7.77 0.63
C VAL A 96 0.56 6.64 0.08
N VAL A 97 1.69 6.96 -0.54
CA VAL A 97 2.58 5.95 -1.12
C VAL A 97 3.10 5.01 -0.03
N VAL A 98 3.58 5.54 1.09
CA VAL A 98 4.05 4.73 2.23
C VAL A 98 2.96 3.82 2.77
N LEU A 99 1.73 4.33 2.96
CA LEU A 99 0.58 3.53 3.42
C LEU A 99 0.28 2.37 2.47
N LEU A 100 0.32 2.61 1.16
CA LEU A 100 0.11 1.58 0.15
C LEU A 100 1.23 0.54 0.12
N VAL A 101 2.49 0.94 0.33
CA VAL A 101 3.61 -0.01 0.44
C VAL A 101 3.49 -0.87 1.69
N ILE A 102 3.15 -0.28 2.83
CA ILE A 102 2.90 -1.01 4.07
C ILE A 102 1.75 -2.00 3.89
N LEU A 103 0.67 -1.57 3.22
CA LEU A 103 -0.46 -2.44 2.87
C LEU A 103 -0.01 -3.61 2.00
N ALA A 104 0.75 -3.35 0.93
CA ALA A 104 1.29 -4.38 0.06
C ALA A 104 2.21 -5.36 0.81
N TYR A 105 3.02 -4.86 1.76
CA TYR A 105 3.86 -5.70 2.61
C TYR A 105 3.03 -6.64 3.50
N TYR A 106 1.96 -6.14 4.14
CA TYR A 106 1.08 -6.99 4.94
C TYR A 106 0.40 -8.08 4.11
N TRP A 107 -0.05 -7.73 2.91
CA TRP A 107 -0.57 -8.70 1.95
C TRP A 107 0.48 -9.74 1.54
N TYR A 108 1.70 -9.29 1.25
CA TYR A 108 2.81 -10.17 0.91
C TYR A 108 3.10 -11.17 2.03
N LYS A 109 3.18 -10.70 3.28
CA LYS A 109 3.39 -11.55 4.46
C LYS A 109 2.28 -12.59 4.63
N LEU A 110 1.02 -12.19 4.46
CA LEU A 110 -0.13 -13.08 4.58
C LEU A 110 -0.12 -14.17 3.49
N VAL A 111 0.08 -13.77 2.24
CA VAL A 111 0.17 -14.66 1.07
C VAL A 111 1.31 -15.65 1.24
N HIS A 112 2.49 -15.19 1.67
CA HIS A 112 3.64 -16.07 1.84
C HIS A 112 3.43 -17.09 2.96
N SER A 113 2.86 -16.67 4.10
CA SER A 113 2.47 -17.57 5.20
C SER A 113 1.43 -18.61 4.78
N ALA A 114 0.50 -18.24 3.90
CA ALA A 114 -0.49 -19.16 3.36
C ALA A 114 0.16 -20.21 2.43
N LEU A 115 1.13 -19.80 1.62
CA LEU A 115 1.87 -20.69 0.73
C LEU A 115 2.68 -21.74 1.52
N GLU A 116 3.45 -21.32 2.53
CA GLU A 116 4.27 -22.25 3.34
C GLU A 116 3.45 -23.35 4.01
N HIS A 117 2.25 -23.02 4.46
CA HIS A 117 1.35 -23.98 5.09
C HIS A 117 0.76 -24.98 4.09
N ASN A 118 0.51 -24.56 2.84
CA ASN A 118 0.07 -25.50 1.79
C ASN A 118 1.20 -26.45 1.41
N VAL A 119 2.42 -25.96 1.24
CA VAL A 119 3.60 -26.80 0.95
C VAL A 119 3.79 -27.88 2.02
N ARG A 120 3.59 -27.57 3.31
CA ARG A 120 3.69 -28.59 4.37
C ARG A 120 2.59 -29.65 4.32
N LYS A 121 1.39 -29.33 3.83
CA LYS A 121 0.32 -30.33 3.68
C LYS A 121 0.61 -31.33 2.57
N ASP A 122 1.34 -30.92 1.54
CA ASP A 122 1.69 -31.76 0.40
C ASP A 122 2.90 -32.68 0.67
N VAL A 123 3.57 -32.53 1.82
CA VAL A 123 4.60 -33.48 2.28
C VAL A 123 3.92 -34.50 3.20
N PRO A 124 3.56 -35.70 2.71
CA PRO A 124 3.02 -36.73 3.59
C PRO A 124 4.07 -37.06 4.64
N TYR A 125 3.66 -37.03 5.91
CA TYR A 125 4.46 -37.51 7.01
C TYR A 125 4.90 -38.95 6.70
N LEU A 126 6.17 -39.11 6.33
CA LEU A 126 6.89 -40.37 6.45
C LEU A 126 6.97 -40.66 7.96
N HIS A 127 5.89 -41.22 8.50
CA HIS A 127 5.92 -41.86 9.80
C HIS A 127 6.84 -43.07 9.66
N LYS A 128 8.01 -42.93 10.30
CA LYS A 128 8.91 -44.02 10.69
C LYS A 128 8.16 -45.05 11.54
#